data_AF-A0A087TRC0-F1
#
_entry.id   AF-A0A087TRC0-F1
#
_cell.length_a   1.000
_cell.length_b   1.000
_cell.length_c   1.000
_cell.angle_alpha   90.00
_cell.angle_beta   90.00
_cell.angle_gamma   90.00
#
_symmetry.space_group_name_H-M   'P 1'
#
loop_
_entity.id
_entity.type
_entity.pdbx_description
1 polymer ?
#
loop_
_entity_poly.entity_id
_entity_poly.type
_entity_poly.pdbx_seq_one_letter_code
_entity_poly.pdbx_strand_id
1 'polypeptide(L)'
;MPKLIRWALKLQEYNLIIKFKPRKENNVADALSRIKLDDERNELKCAVLTSKILDSRETIIAELKADPEFGSIYAYLKDPEDFQHSDVAAIRSRTQNYEIIDNLLFYTK
;
A
#
# COMPACT_ATOMS: atom_id res chain seq x y z
N MET A 1 5.98 18.81 24.71
CA MET A 1 6.59 17.49 24.40
C MET A 1 7.64 17.67 23.31
N PRO A 2 8.88 17.21 23.48
CA PRO A 2 9.92 17.29 22.46
C PRO A 2 9.49 16.53 21.20
N LYS A 3 9.49 17.19 20.03
CA LYS A 3 9.03 16.62 18.75
C LYS A 3 9.72 15.30 18.39
N LEU A 4 11.00 15.15 18.78
CA LEU A 4 11.81 13.95 18.55
C LEU A 4 11.30 12.70 19.27
N ILE A 5 10.82 12.83 20.51
CA ILE A 5 10.38 11.67 21.31
C ILE A 5 9.15 11.01 20.68
N ARG A 6 8.21 11.83 20.19
CA ARG A 6 7.00 11.32 19.51
C ARG A 6 7.35 10.51 18.27
N TRP A 7 8.33 10.96 17.48
CA TRP A 7 8.77 10.24 16.29
C TRP A 7 9.60 9.00 16.64
N ALA A 8 10.43 9.05 17.69
CA ALA A 8 11.19 7.90 18.14
C ALA A 8 10.28 6.74 18.54
N LEU A 9 9.21 7.01 19.30
CA LEU A 9 8.22 5.99 19.67
C LEU A 9 7.54 5.37 18.44
N LYS A 10 7.19 6.19 17.44
CA LYS A 10 6.58 5.69 16.20
C LYS A 10 7.56 4.87 15.34
N LEU A 11 8.83 5.24 15.31
CA LEU A 11 9.85 4.54 14.52
C LEU A 11 10.25 3.20 15.15
N GLN A 12 10.02 2.99 16.45
CA GLN A 12 10.29 1.71 17.12
C GLN A 12 9.43 0.55 16.60
N GLU A 13 8.29 0.83 15.98
CA GLU A 13 7.42 -0.19 15.37
C GLU A 13 8.06 -0.85 14.13
N TYR A 14 9.10 -0.22 13.56
CA TYR A 14 9.73 -0.67 12.32
C TYR A 14 11.18 -1.10 12.57
N ASN A 15 11.61 -2.17 11.90
CA ASN A 15 13.00 -2.62 11.94
C ASN A 15 13.88 -1.80 10.96
N LEU A 16 14.28 -0.60 11.38
CA LEU A 16 14.99 0.37 10.55
C LEU A 16 16.42 0.59 11.04
N ILE A 17 17.34 0.84 10.10
CA ILE A 17 18.70 1.32 10.40
C ILE A 17 18.88 2.70 9.75
N ILE A 18 19.02 3.73 10.58
CA ILE A 18 19.21 5.10 10.09
C ILE A 18 20.67 5.27 9.66
N LYS A 19 20.89 5.54 8.38
CA LYS A 19 22.22 5.82 7.82
C LYS A 19 22.26 7.24 7.26
N PHE A 20 23.34 7.96 7.56
CA PHE A 20 23.55 9.26 6.95
C PHE A 20 23.75 9.13 5.43
N LYS A 21 23.08 10.00 4.67
CA LYS A 21 23.19 10.08 3.21
C LYS A 21 23.69 11.47 2.82
N PRO A 22 24.87 11.58 2.16
CA PRO A 22 25.38 12.87 1.71
C PRO A 22 24.49 13.45 0.60
N ARG A 23 24.43 14.79 0.52
CA ARG A 23 23.53 15.52 -0.38
C ARG A 23 23.58 15.03 -1.84
N LYS A 24 24.77 14.73 -2.35
CA LYS A 24 25.00 14.28 -3.73
C LYS A 24 24.31 12.94 -4.07
N GLU A 25 24.04 12.10 -3.08
CA GLU A 25 23.31 10.84 -3.26
C GLU A 25 21.81 10.99 -2.96
N ASN A 26 21.40 12.11 -2.37
CA ASN A 26 20.02 12.37 -1.97
C ASN A 26 19.21 13.10 -3.05
N ASN A 27 19.66 13.06 -4.32
CA ASN A 27 19.07 13.85 -5.40
C ASN A 27 17.61 13.48 -5.67
N VAL A 28 17.25 12.20 -5.58
CA VAL A 28 15.87 11.74 -5.85
C VAL A 28 14.91 12.29 -4.80
N ALA A 29 15.26 12.16 -3.51
CA ALA A 29 14.43 12.68 -2.43
C ALA A 29 14.41 14.22 -2.42
N ASP A 30 15.53 14.89 -2.72
CA ASP A 30 15.59 16.34 -2.86
C ASP A 30 14.71 16.84 -4.03
N ALA A 31 14.71 16.14 -5.17
CA ALA A 31 13.84 16.46 -6.30
C ALA A 31 12.36 16.28 -5.95
N LEU A 32 11.98 15.15 -5.34
CA LEU A 32 10.60 14.86 -4.95
C LEU A 32 10.07 15.85 -3.89
N SER A 33 10.89 16.20 -2.91
CA SER A 33 10.48 17.12 -1.84
C SER A 33 10.28 18.57 -2.31
N ARG A 34 10.80 18.94 -3.49
CA ARG A 34 10.64 20.26 -4.11
C ARG A 34 9.44 20.36 -5.03
N ILE A 35 8.77 19.24 -5.34
CA ILE A 35 7.57 19.26 -6.17
C ILE A 35 6.48 19.99 -5.37
N LYS A 36 6.00 21.10 -5.92
CA LYS A 36 4.85 21.82 -5.36
C LYS A 36 3.59 21.03 -5.71
N LEU A 37 2.84 20.65 -4.68
CA LEU A 37 1.51 20.11 -4.85
C LEU A 37 0.58 21.32 -4.99
N ASP A 38 -0.17 21.41 -6.09
CA ASP A 38 -1.23 22.40 -6.19
C ASP A 38 -2.31 22.03 -5.18
N ASP A 39 -2.52 22.89 -4.17
CA ASP A 39 -3.47 22.67 -3.07
C ASP A 39 -4.93 22.45 -3.56
N GLU A 40 -5.23 22.79 -4.81
CA GLU A 40 -6.56 22.64 -5.43
C GLU A 40 -6.78 21.29 -6.13
N ARG A 41 -5.71 20.53 -6.39
CA ARG A 41 -5.81 19.19 -7.00
C ARG A 41 -5.18 18.19 -6.06
N ASN A 42 -6.02 17.56 -5.25
CA ASN A 42 -5.71 16.36 -4.46
C ASN A 42 -5.35 15.14 -5.33
N GLU A 43 -4.99 15.34 -6.60
CA GLU A 43 -4.45 14.33 -7.49
C GLU A 43 -2.93 14.44 -7.45
N LEU A 44 -2.35 13.77 -6.46
CA LEU A 44 -0.95 13.41 -6.52
C LEU A 44 -0.74 12.56 -7.78
N LYS A 45 -0.33 13.18 -8.90
CA LYS A 45 0.42 12.49 -9.96
C LYS A 45 1.83 12.18 -9.49
N CYS A 46 1.95 11.71 -8.25
CA CYS A 46 3.03 10.83 -7.90
C CYS A 46 2.75 9.58 -8.72
N ALA A 47 3.33 9.51 -9.92
CA ALA A 47 3.75 8.23 -10.45
C ALA A 47 4.63 7.69 -9.33
N VAL A 48 4.02 6.87 -8.45
CA VAL A 48 4.74 6.04 -7.51
C VAL A 48 5.79 5.43 -8.41
N LEU A 49 7.05 5.80 -8.21
CA LEU A 49 8.17 5.05 -8.73
C LEU A 49 8.01 3.72 -8.01
N THR A 50 7.16 2.87 -8.61
CA THR A 50 6.92 1.47 -8.33
C THR A 50 8.28 0.96 -7.96
N SER A 51 8.51 0.82 -6.67
CA SER A 51 9.77 0.42 -6.05
C SER A 51 10.17 -0.84 -6.76
N LYS A 52 11.01 -0.73 -7.81
CA LYS A 52 11.16 -1.71 -8.89
C LYS A 52 10.25 -2.90 -8.66
N ILE A 53 8.97 -2.80 -9.06
CA ILE A 53 8.14 -3.99 -9.07
C ILE A 53 8.81 -4.85 -10.15
N LEU A 54 9.77 -5.67 -9.72
CA LEU A 54 10.52 -6.62 -10.54
C LEU A 54 9.57 -7.72 -11.02
N ASP A 55 8.49 -7.88 -10.27
CA ASP A 55 7.48 -8.88 -10.45
C ASP A 55 6.48 -8.42 -11.50
N SER A 56 6.26 -9.26 -12.50
CA SER A 56 5.24 -8.98 -13.49
C SER A 56 3.86 -8.94 -12.82
N ARG A 57 2.88 -8.31 -13.46
CA ARG A 57 1.50 -8.21 -12.95
C ARG A 57 0.93 -9.58 -12.56
N GLU A 58 1.31 -10.61 -13.28
CA GLU A 58 0.91 -12.00 -13.02
C GLU A 58 1.41 -12.49 -11.66
N THR A 59 2.66 -12.17 -11.30
CA THR A 59 3.25 -12.52 -10.01
C THR A 59 2.51 -11.83 -8.86
N ILE A 60 2.19 -10.54 -9.00
CA ILE A 60 1.44 -9.79 -7.98
C ILE A 60 0.06 -10.42 -7.75
N ILE A 61 -0.62 -10.82 -8.83
CA ILE A 61 -1.92 -11.49 -8.75
C ILE A 61 -1.78 -12.88 -8.09
N ALA A 62 -0.70 -13.61 -8.36
CA ALA A 62 -0.44 -14.91 -7.73
C ALA A 62 -0.19 -14.77 -6.23
N GLU A 63 0.64 -13.81 -5.82
CA GLU A 63 0.90 -13.52 -4.40
C GLU A 63 -0.36 -13.04 -3.68
N LEU A 64 -1.13 -12.15 -4.29
CA LEU A 64 -2.41 -11.67 -3.74
C LEU A 64 -3.39 -12.82 -3.47
N LYS A 65 -3.46 -13.80 -4.37
CA LYS A 65 -4.30 -14.99 -4.19
C LYS A 65 -3.75 -15.97 -3.15
N ALA A 66 -2.43 -16.04 -3.00
CA ALA A 66 -1.77 -16.88 -2.00
C ALA A 66 -1.85 -16.29 -0.59
N ASP A 67 -2.09 -14.98 -0.47
CA ASP A 67 -2.20 -14.30 0.81
C ASP A 67 -3.44 -14.78 1.62
N PRO A 68 -3.27 -15.23 2.88
CA PRO A 68 -4.36 -15.72 3.72
C PRO A 68 -5.46 -14.69 4.01
N GLU A 69 -5.13 -13.40 4.02
CA GLU A 69 -6.04 -12.32 4.35
C GLU A 69 -6.66 -11.71 3.09
N PHE A 70 -5.82 -11.33 2.12
CA PHE A 70 -6.28 -10.68 0.90
C PHE A 70 -6.86 -11.67 -0.12
N GLY A 71 -6.41 -12.93 -0.14
CA GLY A 71 -6.95 -13.96 -1.01
C GLY A 71 -8.43 -14.22 -0.74
N SER A 72 -8.83 -14.23 0.52
CA SER A 72 -10.23 -14.37 0.96
C SER A 72 -11.10 -13.18 0.52
N ILE A 73 -10.56 -11.96 0.61
CA ILE A 73 -11.24 -10.74 0.13
C ILE A 73 -11.38 -10.78 -1.40
N TYR A 74 -10.32 -11.16 -2.11
CA TYR A 74 -10.30 -11.28 -3.57
C TYR A 74 -11.30 -12.33 -4.07
N ALA A 75 -11.33 -13.51 -3.43
CA ALA A 75 -12.26 -14.58 -3.77
C ALA A 75 -13.72 -14.16 -3.54
N TYR A 76 -14.01 -13.50 -2.40
CA TYR A 76 -15.35 -12.99 -2.11
C TYR A 76 -15.83 -11.93 -3.11
N LEU A 77 -14.94 -11.01 -3.53
CA LEU A 77 -15.30 -9.97 -4.51
C LEU A 77 -15.47 -10.53 -5.93
N LYS A 78 -14.78 -11.62 -6.26
CA LYS A 78 -14.86 -12.25 -7.58
C LYS A 78 -16.12 -13.10 -7.74
N ASP A 79 -16.39 -13.96 -6.75
CA ASP A 79 -17.51 -14.89 -6.77
C ASP A 79 -18.21 -14.93 -5.39
N PRO A 80 -19.12 -13.96 -5.10
CA PRO A 80 -19.73 -13.82 -3.77
C PRO A 80 -20.63 -14.99 -3.37
N GLU A 81 -21.21 -15.69 -4.35
CA GLU A 81 -22.21 -16.75 -4.14
C GLU A 81 -21.59 -18.13 -3.84
N ASP A 82 -20.33 -18.35 -4.23
CA ASP A 82 -19.62 -19.63 -4.03
C ASP A 82 -18.59 -19.56 -2.88
N PHE A 83 -18.54 -18.44 -2.16
CA PHE A 83 -17.52 -18.20 -1.15
C PHE A 83 -17.81 -18.95 0.16
N GLN A 84 -17.02 -19.99 0.42
CA GLN A 84 -17.05 -20.77 1.66
C GLN A 84 -15.86 -20.42 2.56
N HIS A 85 -16.09 -19.70 3.65
CA HIS A 85 -15.08 -19.41 4.67
C HIS A 85 -15.70 -19.45 6.07
N SER A 86 -14.92 -19.76 7.09
CA SER A 86 -15.35 -19.72 8.50
C SER A 86 -15.99 -18.39 8.92
N ASP A 87 -15.54 -17.27 8.36
CA ASP A 87 -15.81 -15.91 8.85
C ASP A 87 -16.32 -14.99 7.72
N VAL A 88 -17.26 -15.47 6.91
CA VAL A 88 -17.81 -14.72 5.76
C VAL A 88 -18.31 -13.33 6.17
N ALA A 89 -18.90 -13.18 7.36
CA ALA A 89 -19.38 -11.89 7.85
C ALA A 89 -18.26 -10.85 8.05
N ALA A 90 -17.11 -11.27 8.60
CA ALA A 90 -15.96 -10.39 8.79
C ALA A 90 -15.34 -10.00 7.46
N ILE A 91 -15.25 -10.95 6.52
CA ILE A 91 -14.70 -10.74 5.18
C ILE A 91 -15.60 -9.79 4.39
N ARG A 92 -16.93 -9.98 4.43
CA ARG A 92 -17.92 -9.10 3.81
C ARG A 92 -17.86 -7.67 4.34
N SER A 93 -17.60 -7.47 5.63
CA SER A 93 -17.44 -6.14 6.20
C SER A 93 -16.17 -5.46 5.66
N ARG A 94 -15.08 -6.22 5.57
CA ARG A 94 -13.80 -5.74 5.05
C ARG A 94 -13.85 -5.42 3.57
N THR A 95 -14.53 -6.23 2.76
CA THR A 95 -14.64 -6.06 1.31
C THR A 95 -15.33 -4.75 0.92
N GLN A 96 -16.10 -4.12 1.81
CA GLN A 96 -16.68 -2.78 1.57
C GLN A 96 -15.64 -1.67 1.35
N ASN A 97 -14.39 -1.89 1.79
CA ASN A 97 -13.32 -0.92 1.64
C ASN A 97 -12.40 -1.26 0.45
N TYR A 98 -12.73 -2.30 -0.32
CA TYR A 98 -11.90 -2.75 -1.43
C TYR A 98 -12.72 -2.90 -2.71
N GLU A 99 -12.06 -2.68 -3.85
CA GLU A 99 -12.63 -2.83 -5.18
C GLU A 99 -11.63 -3.55 -6.08
N ILE A 100 -12.12 -4.40 -7.00
CA ILE A 100 -11.27 -5.03 -8.01
C ILE A 100 -11.28 -4.16 -9.26
N ILE A 101 -10.14 -3.56 -9.59
CA ILE A 101 -9.93 -2.80 -10.83
C ILE A 101 -8.83 -3.54 -11.61
N ASP A 102 -9.09 -3.91 -12.85
CA ASP A 102 -8.14 -4.65 -13.69
C ASP A 102 -7.53 -5.88 -12.99
N ASN A 103 -8.36 -6.73 -12.38
CA ASN A 103 -7.95 -7.93 -11.62
C ASN A 103 -6.98 -7.68 -10.44
N LEU A 104 -6.83 -6.44 -10.00
CA LEU A 104 -6.03 -6.06 -8.84
C LEU A 104 -6.96 -5.48 -7.76
N LEU A 105 -6.65 -5.78 -6.51
CA LEU A 105 -7.42 -5.31 -5.36
C LEU A 105 -6.92 -3.92 -4.97
N PHE A 106 -7.82 -2.93 -4.99
CA PHE A 106 -7.57 -1.55 -4.57
C PHE A 106 -8.35 -1.21 -3.31
N TYR A 107 -7.78 -0.39 -2.45
CA TYR A 107 -8.44 0.14 -1.25
C TYR A 107 -9.11 1.48 -1.57
N THR A 108 -10.39 1.62 -1.25
CA THR A 108 -11.25 2.72 -1.75
C THR A 108 -11.84 3.62 -0.67
N LYS A 109 -11.54 3.42 0.62
CA LYS A 109 -12.22 4.12 1.72
C LYS A 109 -11.28 4.83 2.70
#